data_AF-A0A2V9GFZ0-F1
#
_entry.id   AF-A0A2V9GFZ0-F1
#
_cell.length_a   1.000
_cell.length_b   1.000
_cell.length_c   1.000
_cell.angle_alpha   90.00
_cell.angle_beta   90.00
_cell.angle_gamma   90.00
#
_symmetry.space_group_name_H-M   'P 1'
#
loop_
_entity.id
_entity.type
_entity.pdbx_description
1 polymer ?
#
loop_
_entity_poly.entity_id
_entity_poly.type
_entity_poly.pdbx_seq_one_letter_code
_entity_poly.pdbx_strand_id
1 'polypeptide(L)'
;MNRREAIRSLSFAGGASLLASPPSLAGVLASKSDALYAQALRGTAPVKIRDIKTILTAPNHIRLVVAKVETTEAGLVGWGCATFTQRALAVQSALEDYLKPFLIGRNVDEIEDIWQSSYVSSYWRNGPVLFNAMSGVDIALWDIKAKRAGMP
;
A
#
# COMPACT_ATOMS: atom_id res chain seq x y z
N MET A 1 -13.20 -56.38 -20.03
CA MET A 1 -12.11 -56.12 -19.06
C MET A 1 -12.30 -54.71 -18.51
N ASN A 2 -12.64 -54.59 -17.22
CA ASN A 2 -13.19 -53.35 -16.64
C ASN A 2 -12.06 -52.44 -16.12
N ARG A 3 -12.01 -51.18 -16.58
CA ARG A 3 -10.94 -50.19 -16.28
C ARG A 3 -10.64 -50.02 -14.79
N ARG A 4 -11.62 -50.29 -13.92
CA ARG A 4 -11.50 -50.16 -12.45
C ARG A 4 -10.60 -51.22 -11.81
N GLU A 5 -10.48 -52.41 -12.39
CA GLU A 5 -9.63 -53.46 -11.81
C GLU A 5 -8.15 -53.23 -12.09
N ALA A 6 -7.82 -52.67 -13.27
CA ALA A 6 -6.46 -52.30 -13.64
C ALA A 6 -5.85 -51.23 -12.73
N ILE A 7 -6.67 -50.32 -12.17
CA ILE A 7 -6.19 -49.26 -11.28
C ILE A 7 -5.91 -49.81 -9.87
N ARG A 8 -6.62 -50.85 -9.43
CA ARG A 8 -6.42 -51.45 -8.10
C ARG A 8 -5.14 -52.30 -7.99
N SER A 9 -4.71 -52.94 -9.08
CA SER A 9 -3.48 -53.76 -9.06
C SER A 9 -2.20 -52.91 -9.00
N LEU A 10 -2.25 -51.64 -9.44
CA LEU A 10 -1.13 -50.70 -9.37
C LEU A 10 -0.88 -50.14 -7.97
N SER A 11 -1.82 -50.30 -7.03
CA SER A 11 -1.69 -49.74 -5.67
C SER A 11 -0.97 -50.67 -4.68
N PHE A 12 -0.61 -51.90 -5.05
CA PHE A 12 -0.12 -52.91 -4.10
C PHE A 12 1.30 -53.45 -4.34
N ALA A 13 2.01 -52.97 -5.37
CA ALA A 13 3.40 -53.37 -5.62
C ALA A 13 4.36 -52.21 -5.32
N GLY A 14 4.78 -52.08 -4.06
CA GLY A 14 5.76 -51.06 -3.68
C GLY A 14 6.00 -50.97 -2.18
N GLY A 15 6.13 -52.10 -1.49
CA GLY A 15 6.56 -52.13 -0.11
C GLY A 15 8.05 -51.76 0.04
N ALA A 16 8.33 -51.08 1.15
CA ALA A 16 9.62 -51.04 1.85
C ALA A 16 10.81 -50.32 1.16
N SER A 17 10.90 -49.01 1.40
CA SER A 17 12.19 -48.37 1.70
C SER A 17 12.00 -47.27 2.74
N LEU A 18 12.41 -47.56 3.98
CA LEU A 18 12.66 -46.58 5.03
C LEU A 18 13.86 -45.73 4.59
N LEU A 19 13.63 -44.51 4.14
CA LEU A 19 14.50 -43.36 4.42
C LEU A 19 13.60 -42.14 4.43
N ALA A 20 13.68 -41.33 5.49
CA ALA A 20 12.98 -40.05 5.56
C ALA A 20 13.26 -39.26 4.28
N SER A 21 12.27 -39.15 3.39
CA SER A 21 12.38 -38.28 2.23
C SER A 21 12.64 -36.88 2.76
N PRO A 22 13.74 -36.20 2.36
CA PRO A 22 13.89 -34.80 2.67
C PRO A 22 12.62 -34.11 2.15
N PRO A 23 12.04 -33.17 2.91
CA PRO A 23 10.82 -32.51 2.48
C PRO A 23 11.05 -32.04 1.06
N SER A 24 10.15 -32.43 0.15
CA SER A 24 10.35 -32.15 -1.28
C SER A 24 10.59 -30.65 -1.42
N LEU A 25 11.52 -30.25 -2.30
CA LEU A 25 11.80 -28.83 -2.51
C LEU A 25 10.50 -28.07 -2.80
N ALA A 26 9.55 -28.73 -3.48
CA ALA A 26 8.18 -28.26 -3.68
C ALA A 26 7.38 -28.08 -2.38
N GLY A 27 7.42 -29.00 -1.41
CA GLY A 27 6.75 -28.86 -0.11
C GLY A 27 7.40 -27.83 0.81
N VAL A 28 8.73 -27.64 0.73
CA VAL A 28 9.43 -26.57 1.45
C VAL A 28 9.14 -25.21 0.82
N LEU A 29 9.09 -25.12 -0.51
CA LEU A 29 8.72 -23.88 -1.22
C LEU A 29 7.24 -23.53 -1.00
N ALA A 30 6.34 -24.53 -1.02
CA ALA A 30 4.92 -24.34 -0.74
C ALA A 30 4.68 -23.88 0.71
N SER A 31 5.33 -24.49 1.70
CA SER A 31 5.16 -24.07 3.10
C SER A 31 5.73 -22.68 3.39
N LYS A 32 6.80 -22.26 2.71
CA LYS A 32 7.31 -20.88 2.78
C LYS A 32 6.37 -19.89 2.09
N SER A 33 5.83 -20.22 0.91
CA SER A 33 4.87 -19.35 0.23
C SER A 33 3.59 -19.19 1.03
N ASP A 34 3.10 -20.27 1.65
CA ASP A 34 1.87 -20.25 2.43
C ASP A 34 2.05 -19.50 3.76
N ALA A 35 3.21 -19.62 4.41
CA ALA A 35 3.52 -18.84 5.61
C ALA A 35 3.69 -17.34 5.31
N LEU A 36 4.34 -16.99 4.19
CA LEU A 36 4.45 -15.62 3.72
C LEU A 36 3.10 -15.05 3.31
N TYR A 37 2.26 -15.85 2.64
CA TYR A 37 0.91 -15.48 2.27
C TYR A 37 0.04 -15.30 3.52
N ALA A 38 0.10 -16.20 4.50
CA ALA A 38 -0.59 -16.07 5.78
C ALA A 38 -0.08 -14.89 6.63
N GLN A 39 1.20 -14.50 6.48
CA GLN A 39 1.74 -13.30 7.08
C GLN A 39 1.28 -12.03 6.34
N ALA A 40 1.19 -12.06 5.01
CA ALA A 40 0.63 -10.97 4.21
C ALA A 40 -0.87 -10.78 4.44
N LEU A 41 -1.61 -11.86 4.77
CA LEU A 41 -3.02 -11.84 5.12
C LEU A 41 -3.29 -11.40 6.58
N ARG A 42 -2.25 -11.37 7.45
CA ARG A 42 -2.40 -10.81 8.80
C ARG A 42 -2.44 -9.29 8.69
N GLY A 43 -3.65 -8.74 8.77
CA GLY A 43 -3.85 -7.29 8.81
C GLY A 43 -3.02 -6.67 9.94
N THR A 44 -2.12 -5.76 9.57
CA THR A 44 -1.38 -4.93 10.52
C THR A 44 -2.37 -4.07 11.31
N ALA A 45 -2.04 -3.67 12.54
CA ALA A 45 -2.90 -2.78 13.31
C ALA A 45 -3.26 -1.52 12.49
N PRO A 46 -4.51 -1.03 12.55
CA PRO A 46 -4.95 0.10 11.74
C PRO A 46 -4.19 1.36 12.16
N VAL A 47 -3.38 1.89 11.25
CA VAL A 47 -2.67 3.16 11.42
C VAL A 47 -3.50 4.25 10.77
N LYS A 48 -3.70 5.37 11.47
CA LYS A 48 -4.54 6.47 10.98
C LYS A 48 -3.72 7.69 10.64
N ILE A 49 -4.25 8.51 9.73
CA ILE A 49 -3.73 9.85 9.45
C ILE A 49 -3.96 10.73 10.68
N ARG A 50 -2.87 11.25 11.26
CA ARG A 50 -2.91 12.17 12.40
C ARG A 50 -2.80 13.62 11.97
N ASP A 51 -1.97 13.91 10.97
CA ASP A 51 -1.80 15.26 10.44
C ASP A 51 -1.36 15.23 8.98
N ILE A 52 -1.67 16.29 8.24
CA ILE A 52 -1.15 16.56 6.90
C ILE A 52 -0.52 17.95 6.92
N LYS A 53 0.75 18.06 6.53
CA LYS A 53 1.48 19.33 6.49
C LYS A 53 1.97 19.59 5.07
N THR A 54 1.85 20.85 4.64
CA THR A 54 2.44 21.29 3.38
C THR A 54 3.76 21.99 3.67
N ILE A 55 4.80 21.62 2.92
CA ILE A 55 6.11 22.28 2.96
C ILE A 55 6.33 22.94 1.61
N LEU A 56 6.34 24.26 1.63
CA LEU A 56 6.70 25.08 0.49
C LEU A 56 8.18 25.42 0.57
N THR A 57 8.91 25.11 -0.51
CA THR A 57 10.34 25.38 -0.59
C THR A 57 10.74 25.74 -2.01
N ALA A 58 11.90 26.39 -2.17
CA ALA A 58 12.39 26.81 -3.46
C ALA A 58 13.92 26.65 -3.63
N PRO A 59 14.48 25.43 -3.45
CA PRO A 59 15.88 25.21 -3.78
C PRO A 59 16.09 25.49 -5.28
N ASN A 60 17.21 26.13 -5.62
CA ASN A 60 17.55 26.51 -7.00
C ASN A 60 16.48 27.36 -7.70
N HIS A 61 15.72 28.16 -6.94
CA HIS A 61 14.65 29.04 -7.45
C HIS A 61 13.46 28.31 -8.09
N ILE A 62 13.30 27.00 -7.86
CA ILE A 62 12.17 26.21 -8.34
C ILE A 62 11.19 26.01 -7.19
N ARG A 63 9.98 26.56 -7.29
CA ARG A 63 8.95 26.36 -6.26
C ARG A 63 8.47 24.91 -6.26
N LEU A 64 8.65 24.25 -5.12
CA LEU A 64 8.23 22.89 -4.84
C LEU A 64 7.15 22.89 -3.77
N VAL A 65 6.24 21.92 -3.87
CA VAL A 65 5.22 21.66 -2.87
C VAL A 65 5.37 20.20 -2.43
N VAL A 66 5.62 20.00 -1.16
CA VAL A 66 5.78 18.67 -0.57
C VAL A 66 4.67 18.45 0.46
N ALA A 67 3.93 17.36 0.32
CA ALA A 67 2.96 16.91 1.31
C ALA A 67 3.65 15.93 2.27
N LYS A 68 3.47 16.17 3.57
CA LYS A 68 3.94 15.29 4.64
C LYS A 68 2.72 14.74 5.39
N VAL A 69 2.52 13.44 5.34
CA VAL A 69 1.46 12.74 6.09
C VAL A 69 2.06 12.16 7.36
N GLU A 70 1.60 12.64 8.51
CA GLU A 70 1.99 12.10 9.81
C GLU A 70 0.92 11.14 10.31
N THR A 71 1.34 10.00 10.87
CA THR A 71 0.40 8.97 11.32
C THR A 71 0.25 8.94 12.85
N THR A 72 -0.67 8.10 13.33
CA THR A 72 -0.81 7.75 14.75
C THR A 72 0.36 6.94 15.29
N GLU A 73 1.17 6.33 14.42
CA GLU A 73 2.39 5.63 14.81
C GLU A 73 3.58 6.60 14.78
N ALA A 74 4.26 6.73 15.91
CA ALA A 74 5.38 7.67 16.03
C ALA A 74 6.54 7.28 15.10
N GLY A 75 7.04 8.24 14.33
CA GLY A 75 8.13 8.02 13.36
C GLY A 75 7.69 7.52 11.99
N LEU A 76 6.47 6.96 11.86
CA LEU A 76 5.92 6.57 10.56
C LEU A 76 5.30 7.78 9.86
N VAL A 77 6.00 8.26 8.84
CA VAL A 77 5.66 9.46 8.06
C VAL A 77 5.77 9.15 6.57
N GLY A 78 4.82 9.67 5.80
CA GLY A 78 4.81 9.63 4.33
C GLY A 78 5.19 10.96 3.71
N TRP A 79 5.89 10.92 2.58
CA TRP A 79 6.27 12.06 1.77
C TRP A 79 5.71 11.93 0.36
N GLY A 80 5.10 13.01 -0.14
CA GLY A 80 4.59 13.04 -1.50
C GLY A 80 4.80 14.36 -2.20
N CYS A 81 4.92 14.29 -3.52
CA CYS A 81 5.08 15.46 -4.39
C CYS A 81 3.71 16.02 -4.77
N ALA A 82 3.51 17.32 -4.55
CA ALA A 82 2.31 18.05 -4.96
C ALA A 82 2.66 19.27 -5.84
N THR A 83 3.79 19.20 -6.56
CA THR A 83 4.38 20.39 -7.16
C THR A 83 3.62 20.86 -8.41
N PHE A 84 2.81 21.90 -8.21
CA PHE A 84 2.38 22.80 -9.29
C PHE A 84 3.11 24.15 -9.15
N THR A 85 4.29 24.26 -9.76
CA THR A 85 5.21 25.38 -9.59
C THR A 85 4.57 26.75 -9.83
N GLN A 86 3.65 26.86 -10.79
CA GLN A 86 3.01 28.13 -11.15
C GLN A 86 1.92 28.55 -10.16
N ARG A 87 1.37 27.64 -9.35
CA ARG A 87 0.24 27.88 -8.44
C ARG A 87 0.41 27.16 -7.09
N ALA A 88 1.61 27.19 -6.52
CA ALA A 88 1.96 26.49 -5.28
C ALA A 88 1.03 26.82 -4.10
N LEU A 89 0.65 28.09 -3.93
CA LEU A 89 -0.25 28.53 -2.86
C LEU A 89 -1.67 27.99 -3.01
N ALA A 90 -2.15 27.81 -4.25
CA ALA A 90 -3.46 27.20 -4.49
C ALA A 90 -3.45 25.71 -4.12
N VAL A 91 -2.34 25.01 -4.38
CA VAL A 91 -2.17 23.61 -3.95
C VAL A 91 -2.05 23.52 -2.43
N GLN A 92 -1.33 24.45 -1.79
CA GLN A 92 -1.25 24.52 -0.33
C GLN A 92 -2.64 24.64 0.29
N SER A 93 -3.48 25.56 -0.19
CA SER A 93 -4.85 25.72 0.31
C SER A 93 -5.69 24.46 0.05
N ALA A 94 -5.59 23.85 -1.14
CA ALA A 94 -6.26 22.57 -1.42
C ALA A 94 -5.88 21.44 -0.43
N LEU A 95 -4.61 21.39 0.00
CA LEU A 95 -4.13 20.44 1.00
C LEU A 95 -4.58 20.79 2.42
N GLU A 96 -4.32 22.01 2.87
CA GLU A 96 -4.48 22.41 4.28
C GLU A 96 -5.94 22.69 4.65
N ASP A 97 -6.69 23.34 3.77
CA ASP A 97 -8.04 23.82 4.06
C ASP A 97 -9.13 22.79 3.73
N TYR A 98 -8.85 21.86 2.80
CA TYR A 98 -9.84 20.92 2.28
C TYR A 98 -9.46 19.45 2.49
N LEU A 99 -8.35 18.98 1.91
CA LEU A 99 -7.99 17.55 2.02
C LEU A 99 -7.61 17.15 3.45
N LYS A 100 -6.86 17.99 4.18
CA LYS A 100 -6.50 17.71 5.57
C LYS A 100 -7.73 17.44 6.45
N PRO A 101 -8.68 18.37 6.64
CA PRO A 101 -9.82 18.09 7.51
C PRO A 101 -10.68 16.90 7.04
N PHE A 102 -10.69 16.60 5.73
CA PHE A 102 -11.39 15.44 5.16
C PHE A 102 -10.73 14.09 5.49
N LEU A 103 -9.40 14.05 5.60
CA LEU A 103 -8.61 12.81 5.68
C LEU A 103 -8.12 12.45 7.08
N ILE A 104 -8.13 13.39 8.03
CA ILE A 104 -7.73 13.12 9.42
C ILE A 104 -8.58 11.98 9.99
N GLY A 105 -7.92 11.00 10.62
CA GLY A 105 -8.56 9.83 11.21
C GLY A 105 -8.83 8.68 10.24
N ARG A 106 -8.65 8.87 8.92
CA ARG A 106 -8.75 7.77 7.94
C ARG A 106 -7.58 6.80 8.07
N ASN A 107 -7.83 5.54 7.73
CA ASN A 107 -6.84 4.47 7.75
C ASN A 107 -5.87 4.63 6.58
N VAL A 108 -4.57 4.62 6.83
CA VAL A 108 -3.54 4.81 5.80
C VAL A 108 -3.46 3.64 4.80
N ASP A 109 -4.02 2.48 5.13
CA ASP A 109 -4.01 1.32 4.22
C ASP A 109 -5.07 1.40 3.12
N GLU A 110 -6.10 2.22 3.33
CA GLU A 110 -7.26 2.42 2.45
C GLU A 110 -6.96 3.42 1.32
N ILE A 111 -5.80 3.27 0.66
CA ILE A 111 -5.31 4.23 -0.35
C ILE A 111 -6.34 4.44 -1.46
N GLU A 112 -6.88 3.35 -2.02
CA GLU A 112 -7.85 3.43 -3.13
C GLU A 112 -9.13 4.15 -2.69
N ASP A 113 -9.64 3.88 -1.49
CA ASP A 113 -10.84 4.56 -0.96
C ASP A 113 -10.57 6.04 -0.70
N ILE A 114 -9.40 6.37 -0.13
CA ILE A 114 -8.96 7.76 0.05
C ILE A 114 -8.87 8.47 -1.31
N TRP A 115 -8.30 7.81 -2.32
CA TRP A 115 -8.16 8.39 -3.66
C TRP A 115 -9.53 8.65 -4.30
N GLN A 116 -10.39 7.64 -4.36
CA GLN A 116 -11.72 7.74 -4.98
C GLN A 116 -12.59 8.77 -4.25
N SER A 117 -12.60 8.73 -2.92
CA SER A 117 -13.40 9.67 -2.12
C SER A 117 -12.87 11.11 -2.20
N SER A 118 -11.54 11.31 -2.26
CA SER A 118 -10.94 12.63 -2.49
C SER A 118 -11.28 13.18 -3.88
N TYR A 119 -11.22 12.33 -4.91
CA TYR A 119 -11.49 12.70 -6.30
C TYR A 119 -12.90 13.25 -6.51
N VAL A 120 -13.88 12.75 -5.75
CA VAL A 120 -15.28 13.19 -5.83
C VAL A 120 -15.70 14.18 -4.75
N SER A 121 -14.85 14.44 -3.74
CA SER A 121 -15.18 15.23 -2.55
C SER A 121 -15.65 16.67 -2.85
N SER A 122 -15.08 17.30 -3.89
CA SER A 122 -15.41 18.66 -4.30
C SER A 122 -16.55 18.75 -5.32
N TYR A 123 -17.19 17.62 -5.67
CA TYR A 123 -18.17 17.47 -6.75
C TYR A 123 -17.61 17.79 -8.15
N TRP A 124 -17.25 19.06 -8.39
CA TRP A 124 -16.41 19.48 -9.50
C TRP A 124 -14.99 19.01 -9.27
N ARG A 125 -14.42 18.37 -10.28
CA ARG A 125 -13.17 17.61 -10.16
C ARG A 125 -12.31 17.80 -11.38
N ASN A 126 -11.14 17.16 -11.34
CA ASN A 126 -10.04 17.36 -12.27
C ASN A 126 -9.33 18.70 -12.08
N GLY A 127 -8.38 18.97 -12.97
CA GLY A 127 -7.61 20.20 -13.00
C GLY A 127 -6.33 20.12 -12.18
N PRO A 128 -5.37 21.02 -12.46
CA PRO A 128 -4.01 20.88 -11.97
C PRO A 128 -3.89 21.10 -10.46
N VAL A 129 -4.74 21.93 -9.86
CA VAL A 129 -4.68 22.22 -8.41
C VAL A 129 -5.09 20.98 -7.60
N LEU A 130 -6.28 20.44 -7.88
CA LEU A 130 -6.81 19.30 -7.12
C LEU A 130 -6.00 18.02 -7.38
N PHE A 131 -5.60 17.75 -8.63
CA PHE A 131 -4.77 16.58 -8.91
C PHE A 131 -3.39 16.65 -8.25
N ASN A 132 -2.75 17.82 -8.17
CA ASN A 132 -1.47 17.95 -7.45
C ASN A 132 -1.65 17.75 -5.94
N ALA A 133 -2.71 18.31 -5.35
CA ALA A 133 -3.00 18.12 -3.94
C ALA A 133 -3.25 16.63 -3.61
N MET A 134 -4.10 15.95 -4.39
CA MET A 134 -4.34 14.52 -4.23
C MET A 134 -3.08 13.68 -4.49
N SER A 135 -2.28 14.02 -5.50
CA SER A 135 -1.01 13.33 -5.78
C SER A 135 -0.05 13.40 -4.60
N GLY A 136 0.03 14.54 -3.90
CA GLY A 136 0.86 14.68 -2.72
C GLY A 136 0.44 13.73 -1.59
N VAL A 137 -0.86 13.57 -1.38
CA VAL A 137 -1.39 12.63 -0.38
C VAL A 137 -1.19 11.18 -0.83
N ASP A 138 -1.57 10.84 -2.05
CA ASP A 138 -1.49 9.48 -2.60
C ASP A 138 -0.07 8.92 -2.55
N ILE A 139 0.92 9.68 -3.03
CA ILE A 139 2.33 9.28 -2.98
C ILE A 139 2.80 9.11 -1.53
N ALA A 140 2.38 10.00 -0.62
CA ALA A 140 2.75 9.88 0.79
C ALA A 140 2.15 8.63 1.45
N LEU A 141 0.93 8.22 1.06
CA LEU A 141 0.31 7.00 1.55
C LEU A 141 1.01 5.75 1.00
N TRP A 142 1.44 5.78 -0.27
CA TRP A 142 2.26 4.71 -0.85
C TRP A 142 3.63 4.61 -0.19
N ASP A 143 4.28 5.73 0.12
CA ASP A 143 5.52 5.77 0.91
C ASP A 143 5.34 5.14 2.30
N ILE A 144 4.23 5.46 3.00
CA ILE A 144 3.88 4.81 4.27
C ILE A 144 3.69 3.30 4.08
N LYS A 145 2.96 2.88 3.05
CA LYS A 145 2.70 1.46 2.79
C LYS A 145 4.00 0.70 2.53
N ALA A 146 4.88 1.25 1.71
CA ALA A 146 6.20 0.67 1.42
C ALA A 146 7.05 0.52 2.69
N LYS A 147 7.11 1.57 3.52
CA LYS A 147 7.79 1.55 4.84
C LYS A 147 7.23 0.47 5.76
N ARG A 148 5.90 0.34 5.84
CA ARG A 148 5.24 -0.69 6.65
C ARG A 148 5.48 -2.10 6.11
N ALA A 149 5.58 -2.25 4.79
CA ALA A 149 5.90 -3.52 4.14
C ALA A 149 7.40 -3.87 4.24
N GLY A 150 8.26 -2.92 4.57
CA GLY A 150 9.71 -3.10 4.52
C GLY A 150 10.23 -3.33 3.09
N MET A 151 9.55 -2.74 2.10
CA MET A 151 9.83 -2.91 0.68
C MET A 151 10.12 -1.55 0.01
N PRO A 152 10.96 -1.51 -1.03
CA PRO A 152 11.15 -0.32 -1.86
C PRO A 152 9.93 -0.01 -2.72
#